data_AF-A0A7V4S467-F1
#
_entry.id   AF-A0A7V4S467-F1
#
_cell.length_a   1.000
_cell.length_b   1.000
_cell.length_c   1.000
_cell.angle_alpha   90.00
_cell.angle_beta   90.00
_cell.angle_gamma   90.00
#
_symmetry.space_group_name_H-M   'P 1'
#
loop_
_entity.id
_entity.type
_entity.pdbx_description
1 polymer ?
#
loop_
_entity_poly.entity_id
_entity_poly.type
_entity_poly.pdbx_seq_one_letter_code
_entity_poly.pdbx_strand_id
1 'polypeptide(L)'
;SLIGFDFLLSYLSRELKKQNTSVTYDDYSTYGFSFYRDGYIKVSMFAMSFDLLLRFSSRQFQPYMGIGIGLSINNTYSPYIYQYRSWEWEKPLNEFSLGFLYNIPLGIRFTLDENTSLFAEYRYTYNTFGFDRGTSNETNNINLSISQFLFGVGFNF
;
A
#
# COMPACT_ATOMS: atom_id res chain seq x y z
N SER A 1 -1.26 22.07 -19.04
CA SER A 1 -2.56 21.90 -18.37
C SER A 1 -2.37 21.97 -16.86
N LEU A 2 -3.29 22.60 -16.12
CA LEU A 2 -3.28 22.58 -14.66
C LEU A 2 -3.80 21.24 -14.10
N ILE A 3 -4.57 20.50 -14.88
CA ILE A 3 -5.04 19.15 -14.54
C ILE A 3 -4.20 18.13 -15.31
N GLY A 4 -3.74 17.10 -14.61
CA GLY A 4 -3.01 15.97 -15.18
C GLY A 4 -3.54 14.64 -14.65
N PHE A 5 -3.13 13.56 -15.32
CA PHE A 5 -3.40 12.20 -14.90
C PHE A 5 -2.08 11.45 -14.79
N ASP A 6 -2.01 10.54 -13.83
CA ASP A 6 -0.90 9.62 -13.61
C ASP A 6 -1.44 8.18 -13.60
N PHE A 7 -0.65 7.27 -14.14
CA PHE A 7 -0.87 5.83 -14.04
C PHE A 7 0.40 5.19 -13.49
N LEU A 8 0.26 4.48 -12.38
CA LEU A 8 1.37 3.87 -11.67
C LEU A 8 1.20 2.35 -11.59
N LEU A 9 2.27 1.65 -11.96
CA LEU A 9 2.47 0.23 -11.68
C LEU A 9 3.60 0.10 -10.65
N SER A 10 3.38 -0.67 -9.59
CA SER A 10 4.41 -0.90 -8.58
C SER A 10 4.36 -2.30 -7.99
N TYR A 11 5.53 -2.78 -7.57
CA TYR A 11 5.67 -4.00 -6.78
C TYR A 11 6.42 -3.67 -5.49
N LEU A 12 5.87 -4.11 -4.36
CA LEU A 12 6.45 -3.91 -3.04
C LEU A 12 6.40 -5.22 -2.27
N SER A 13 7.50 -5.62 -1.64
CA SER A 13 7.51 -6.72 -0.67
C SER A 13 8.09 -6.23 0.64
N ARG A 14 7.35 -6.42 1.73
CA ARG A 14 7.74 -5.96 3.07
C ARG A 14 7.39 -6.99 4.13
N GLU A 15 8.28 -7.07 5.10
CA GLU A 15 8.06 -7.79 6.36
C GLU A 15 7.58 -6.79 7.40
N LEU A 16 6.51 -7.13 8.12
CA LEU A 16 5.98 -6.30 9.19
C LEU A 16 6.93 -6.34 10.38
N LYS A 17 7.25 -5.16 10.93
CA LYS A 17 7.97 -5.04 12.19
C LYS A 17 7.08 -5.53 13.33
N LYS A 18 7.71 -6.02 14.41
CA LYS A 18 6.99 -6.35 15.63
C LYS A 18 6.12 -5.18 16.09
N GLN A 19 4.89 -5.49 16.45
CA GLN A 19 3.92 -4.53 16.94
C GLN A 19 3.30 -5.00 18.25
N ASN A 20 2.91 -4.04 19.08
CA ASN A 20 2.06 -4.31 20.23
C ASN A 20 0.65 -4.57 19.71
N THR A 21 0.08 -5.70 20.11
CA THR A 21 -1.23 -6.17 19.68
C THR A 21 -2.14 -6.24 20.88
N SER A 22 -3.34 -5.70 20.74
CA SER A 22 -4.42 -5.86 21.71
C SER A 22 -5.38 -6.94 21.20
N VAL A 23 -5.74 -7.86 22.09
CA VAL A 23 -6.90 -8.73 21.88
C VAL A 23 -8.10 -8.05 22.49
N THR A 24 -9.13 -7.85 21.68
CA THR A 24 -10.42 -7.31 22.12
C THR A 24 -11.46 -8.42 22.00
N TYR A 25 -12.20 -8.66 23.07
CA TYR A 25 -13.31 -9.61 23.13
C TYR A 25 -14.55 -8.87 23.65
N ASP A 26 -15.66 -8.91 22.92
CA ASP A 26 -16.90 -8.17 23.23
C ASP A 26 -16.67 -6.68 23.58
N ASP A 27 -15.86 -5.98 22.77
CA ASP A 27 -15.44 -4.57 22.97
C ASP A 27 -14.60 -4.27 24.23
N TYR A 28 -14.22 -5.29 25.00
CA TYR A 28 -13.27 -5.16 26.11
C TYR A 28 -11.86 -5.61 25.70
N SER A 29 -10.89 -4.71 25.79
CA SER A 29 -9.46 -5.05 25.62
C SER A 29 -9.06 -6.02 26.74
N THR A 30 -8.88 -7.28 26.38
CA THR A 30 -8.79 -8.40 27.31
C THR A 30 -7.33 -8.65 27.71
N TYR A 31 -6.39 -8.48 26.78
CA TYR A 31 -4.95 -8.60 27.03
C TYR A 31 -4.13 -8.02 25.87
N GLY A 32 -2.96 -7.46 26.18
CA GLY A 32 -1.99 -6.97 25.20
C GLY A 32 -0.77 -7.88 25.12
N PHE A 33 -0.31 -8.21 23.92
CA PHE A 33 0.94 -8.93 23.70
C PHE A 33 1.78 -8.27 22.61
N SER A 34 3.09 -8.46 22.65
CA SER A 34 4.00 -8.01 21.60
C SER A 34 4.52 -9.22 20.85
N PHE A 35 4.59 -9.14 19.52
CA PHE A 35 5.28 -10.18 18.75
C PHE A 35 6.77 -10.18 19.10
N TYR A 36 7.32 -11.37 19.36
CA TYR A 36 8.72 -11.56 19.78
C TYR A 36 9.73 -11.41 18.63
N ARG A 37 9.26 -11.40 17.38
CA ARG A 37 10.11 -11.33 16.18
C ARG A 37 9.46 -10.45 15.11
N ASP A 38 10.31 -9.76 14.34
CA ASP A 38 9.93 -9.12 13.09
C ASP A 38 9.60 -10.19 12.03
N GLY A 39 8.90 -9.79 10.97
CA GLY A 39 8.55 -10.68 9.86
C GLY A 39 7.53 -11.76 10.23
N TYR A 40 6.75 -11.55 11.30
CA TYR A 40 5.67 -12.46 11.67
C TYR A 40 4.57 -12.52 10.60
N ILE A 41 4.42 -11.46 9.79
CA ILE A 41 3.67 -11.43 8.54
C ILE A 41 4.55 -10.76 7.48
N LYS A 42 4.59 -11.35 6.30
CA LYS A 42 5.16 -10.77 5.08
C LYS A 42 4.04 -10.49 4.11
N VAL A 43 4.00 -9.26 3.59
CA VAL A 43 3.07 -8.89 2.52
C VAL A 43 3.85 -8.52 1.27
N SER A 44 3.50 -9.17 0.17
CA SER A 44 3.95 -8.78 -1.17
C SER A 44 2.76 -8.24 -1.95
N MET A 45 2.91 -7.07 -2.55
CA MET A 45 1.85 -6.32 -3.21
C MET A 45 2.30 -6.00 -4.63
N PHE A 46 1.46 -6.34 -5.60
CA PHE A 46 1.47 -5.75 -6.92
C PHE A 46 0.31 -4.75 -6.99
N ALA A 47 0.60 -3.50 -7.38
CA ALA A 47 -0.36 -2.41 -7.30
C ALA A 47 -0.46 -1.69 -8.65
N MET A 48 -1.69 -1.34 -9.01
CA MET A 48 -2.01 -0.49 -10.15
C MET A 48 -2.90 0.64 -9.67
N SER A 49 -2.56 1.88 -9.99
CA SER A 49 -3.36 3.04 -9.57
C SER A 49 -3.41 4.12 -10.63
N PHE A 50 -4.50 4.88 -10.59
CA PHE A 50 -4.69 6.10 -11.36
C PHE A 50 -4.81 7.27 -10.40
N ASP A 51 -4.08 8.35 -10.69
CA ASP A 51 -4.16 9.56 -9.90
C ASP A 51 -4.61 10.74 -10.77
N LEU A 52 -5.45 11.58 -10.17
CA LEU A 52 -5.77 12.90 -10.66
C LEU A 52 -4.81 13.91 -10.01
N LEU A 53 -4.10 14.66 -10.82
CA LEU A 53 -3.11 15.64 -10.40
C LEU A 53 -3.61 17.07 -10.67
N LEU A 54 -3.46 17.94 -9.69
CA LEU A 54 -3.61 19.38 -9.80
C LEU A 54 -2.24 20.05 -9.68
N ARG A 55 -1.83 20.74 -10.74
CA ARG A 55 -0.62 21.57 -10.78
C ARG A 55 -1.00 23.00 -10.42
N PHE A 56 -0.21 23.63 -9.56
CA PHE A 56 -0.44 25.01 -9.13
C PHE A 56 0.19 26.05 -10.06
N SER A 57 1.05 25.62 -10.99
CA SER A 57 1.76 26.48 -11.93
C SER A 57 2.01 25.75 -13.25
N SER A 58 1.97 26.49 -14.35
CA SER A 58 2.32 26.02 -15.70
C SER A 58 3.73 26.41 -16.13
N ARG A 59 4.50 27.07 -15.25
CA ARG A 59 5.85 27.58 -15.54
C ARG A 59 6.91 26.50 -15.35
N GLN A 60 8.18 26.90 -15.35
CA GLN A 60 9.31 25.99 -15.13
C GLN A 60 9.20 25.20 -13.82
N PHE A 61 8.74 25.85 -12.76
CA PHE A 61 8.46 25.24 -11.47
C PHE A 61 6.97 24.93 -11.34
N GLN A 62 6.63 23.65 -11.20
CA GLN A 62 5.26 23.14 -11.17
C GLN A 62 5.06 22.28 -9.91
N PRO A 63 4.78 22.89 -8.76
CA PRO A 63 4.24 22.16 -7.62
C PRO A 63 2.92 21.51 -8.00
N TYR A 64 2.67 20.32 -7.49
CA TYR A 64 1.43 19.60 -7.70
C TYR A 64 1.04 18.77 -6.49
N MET A 65 -0.25 18.52 -6.39
CA MET A 65 -0.83 17.54 -5.48
C MET A 65 -1.82 16.69 -6.24
N GLY A 66 -2.18 15.54 -5.70
CA GLY A 66 -3.21 14.72 -6.29
C GLY A 66 -3.94 13.85 -5.30
N ILE A 67 -4.93 13.16 -5.84
CA ILE A 67 -5.63 12.06 -5.20
C ILE A 67 -5.69 10.92 -6.20
N GLY A 68 -5.58 9.71 -5.71
CA GLY A 68 -5.63 8.54 -6.57
C GLY A 68 -6.31 7.36 -5.92
N ILE A 69 -6.75 6.47 -6.78
CA ILE A 69 -7.36 5.21 -6.40
C ILE A 69 -6.74 4.09 -7.23
N GLY A 70 -6.76 2.88 -6.68
CA GLY A 70 -6.18 1.74 -7.38
C GLY A 70 -6.62 0.41 -6.81
N LEU A 71 -6.11 -0.63 -7.43
CA LEU A 71 -6.28 -2.01 -7.01
C LEU A 71 -4.92 -2.62 -6.76
N SER A 72 -4.89 -3.54 -5.81
CA SER A 72 -3.70 -4.32 -5.50
C SER A 72 -4.01 -5.80 -5.47
N ILE A 73 -3.03 -6.61 -5.87
CA ILE A 73 -2.99 -8.04 -5.61
C ILE A 73 -1.96 -8.23 -4.51
N ASN A 74 -2.41 -8.76 -3.38
CA ASN A 74 -1.62 -8.93 -2.18
C ASN A 74 -1.43 -10.42 -1.94
N ASN A 75 -0.21 -10.82 -1.61
CA ASN A 75 0.10 -12.12 -1.03
C ASN A 75 0.51 -11.90 0.43
N THR A 76 -0.24 -12.52 1.34
CA THR A 76 0.02 -12.52 2.77
C THR A 76 0.60 -13.86 3.18
N TYR A 77 1.84 -13.84 3.65
CA TYR A 77 2.54 -15.01 4.15
C TYR A 77 2.83 -14.87 5.64
N SER A 78 2.57 -15.93 6.42
CA SER A 78 3.00 -16.01 7.82
C SER A 78 3.32 -17.45 8.21
N PRO A 79 4.52 -17.73 8.74
CA PRO A 79 4.84 -19.05 9.27
C PRO A 79 4.21 -19.30 10.66
N TYR A 80 3.57 -18.30 11.25
CA TYR A 80 3.07 -18.36 12.63
C TYR A 80 1.54 -18.36 12.72
N ILE A 81 0.84 -17.88 11.70
CA ILE A 81 -0.63 -17.90 11.63
C ILE A 81 -1.08 -19.23 11.04
N TYR A 82 -2.02 -19.89 11.71
CA TYR A 82 -2.67 -21.09 11.19
C TYR A 82 -3.76 -20.71 10.18
N GLN A 83 -3.90 -21.51 9.13
CA GLN A 83 -5.04 -21.51 8.24
C GLN A 83 -5.76 -22.85 8.36
N TYR A 84 -7.08 -22.85 8.21
CA TYR A 84 -7.92 -24.02 8.19
C TYR A 84 -8.11 -24.46 6.74
N ARG A 85 -7.61 -25.64 6.39
CA ARG A 85 -7.80 -26.24 5.08
C ARG A 85 -8.13 -27.71 5.24
N SER A 86 -9.11 -28.18 4.47
CA SER A 86 -9.45 -29.61 4.40
C SER A 86 -9.58 -30.30 5.77
N TRP A 87 -10.28 -29.65 6.70
CA TRP A 87 -10.58 -30.15 8.06
C TRP A 87 -9.44 -30.10 9.09
N GLU A 88 -8.29 -29.54 8.73
CA GLU A 88 -7.13 -29.44 9.62
C GLU A 88 -6.58 -28.01 9.70
N TRP A 89 -5.98 -27.69 10.84
CA TRP A 89 -5.25 -26.44 11.05
C TRP A 89 -3.80 -26.61 10.65
N GLU A 90 -3.39 -25.93 9.59
CA GLU A 90 -2.03 -26.02 9.05
C GLU A 90 -1.31 -24.66 9.03
N LYS A 91 0.01 -24.73 8.94
CA LYS A 91 0.92 -23.60 8.72
C LYS A 91 1.78 -23.91 7.49
N PRO A 92 2.27 -22.91 6.75
CA PRO A 92 2.10 -21.47 6.97
C PRO A 92 0.79 -20.92 6.38
N LEU A 93 0.34 -19.75 6.85
CA LEU A 93 -0.62 -18.93 6.11
C LEU A 93 0.03 -18.47 4.80
N ASN A 94 -0.66 -18.67 3.67
CA ASN A 94 -0.24 -18.18 2.36
C ASN A 94 -1.47 -17.89 1.50
N GLU A 95 -1.89 -16.63 1.51
CA GLU A 95 -3.19 -16.22 0.98
C GLU A 95 -3.07 -15.06 0.00
N PHE A 96 -3.79 -15.19 -1.11
CA PHE A 96 -3.89 -14.17 -2.13
C PHE A 96 -5.18 -13.37 -1.94
N SER A 97 -5.07 -12.05 -2.01
CA SER A 97 -6.19 -11.16 -1.72
C SER A 97 -6.16 -9.92 -2.60
N LEU A 98 -7.33 -9.50 -3.06
CA LEU A 98 -7.49 -8.22 -3.74
C LEU A 98 -7.61 -7.10 -2.71
N GLY A 99 -6.96 -5.98 -2.98
CA GLY A 99 -7.00 -4.79 -2.14
C GLY A 99 -7.39 -3.55 -2.90
N PHE A 100 -7.85 -2.57 -2.15
CA PHE A 100 -8.13 -1.23 -2.64
C PHE A 100 -7.05 -0.27 -2.18
N LEU A 101 -6.59 0.59 -3.09
CA LEU A 101 -5.57 1.59 -2.86
C LEU A 101 -6.17 2.99 -2.86
N TYR A 102 -5.69 3.81 -1.95
CA TYR A 102 -5.89 5.26 -1.98
C TYR A 102 -4.52 5.95 -1.91
N ASN A 103 -4.29 6.91 -2.81
CA ASN A 103 -3.02 7.61 -2.94
C ASN A 103 -3.19 9.11 -2.72
N ILE A 104 -2.19 9.70 -2.07
CA ILE A 104 -1.98 11.15 -1.99
C ILE A 104 -0.55 11.46 -2.46
N PRO A 105 -0.36 11.78 -3.75
CA PRO A 105 0.90 12.32 -4.25
C PRO A 105 1.01 13.82 -3.97
N LEU A 106 2.19 14.24 -3.50
CA LEU A 106 2.59 15.63 -3.31
C LEU A 106 3.98 15.79 -3.92
N GLY A 107 4.09 16.61 -4.96
CA GLY A 107 5.33 16.67 -5.71
C GLY A 107 5.62 18.02 -6.33
N ILE A 108 6.79 18.09 -6.93
CA ILE A 108 7.29 19.24 -7.65
C ILE A 108 7.89 18.72 -8.94
N ARG A 109 7.51 19.35 -10.06
CA ARG A 109 8.14 19.14 -11.37
C ARG A 109 8.90 20.40 -11.78
N PHE A 110 10.09 20.20 -12.30
CA PHE A 110 10.94 21.22 -12.92
C PHE A 110 11.11 20.92 -14.40
N THR A 111 10.58 21.78 -15.26
CA THR A 111 10.80 21.70 -16.70
C THR A 111 12.20 22.23 -17.04
N LEU A 112 13.03 21.43 -17.72
CA LEU A 112 14.37 21.85 -18.13
C LEU A 112 14.34 22.51 -19.51
N ASP A 113 13.61 21.89 -20.44
CA ASP A 113 13.36 22.36 -21.80
C ASP A 113 11.93 21.94 -22.21
N GLU A 114 11.56 22.12 -23.48
CA GLU A 114 10.20 21.78 -23.96
C GLU A 114 9.88 20.27 -23.84
N ASN A 115 10.90 19.41 -23.82
CA ASN A 115 10.76 17.97 -23.94
C ASN A 115 11.13 17.21 -22.67
N THR A 116 11.78 17.86 -21.70
CA THR A 116 12.41 17.21 -20.55
C THR A 116 12.03 17.91 -19.26
N SER A 117 11.74 17.11 -18.25
CA SER A 117 11.47 17.60 -16.90
C SER A 117 12.06 16.66 -15.85
N LEU A 118 12.38 17.20 -14.68
CA LEU A 118 12.69 16.43 -13.48
C LEU A 118 11.50 16.51 -12.53
N PHE A 119 11.28 15.49 -11.72
CA PHE A 119 10.31 15.58 -10.64
C PHE A 119 10.82 14.91 -9.36
N ALA A 120 10.32 15.43 -8.25
CA ALA A 120 10.44 14.83 -6.93
C ALA A 120 9.03 14.75 -6.34
N GLU A 121 8.66 13.58 -5.82
CA GLU A 121 7.32 13.32 -5.30
C GLU A 121 7.40 12.57 -3.98
N TYR A 122 6.68 13.07 -3.00
CA TYR A 122 6.27 12.29 -1.84
C TYR A 122 4.92 11.65 -2.14
N ARG A 123 4.80 10.35 -1.90
CA ARG A 123 3.57 9.61 -2.10
C ARG A 123 3.20 8.85 -0.83
N TYR A 124 2.01 9.13 -0.33
CA TYR A 124 1.36 8.32 0.69
C TYR A 124 0.34 7.40 0.03
N THR A 125 0.48 6.10 0.25
CA THR A 125 -0.42 5.07 -0.26
C THR A 125 -1.00 4.31 0.93
N TYR A 126 -2.32 4.21 0.95
CA TYR A 126 -3.06 3.38 1.89
C TYR A 126 -3.66 2.20 1.13
N ASN A 127 -3.33 0.98 1.56
CA ASN A 127 -3.87 -0.25 0.99
C ASN A 127 -4.67 -0.98 2.06
N THR A 128 -5.91 -1.35 1.73
CA THR A 128 -6.76 -2.15 2.60
C THR A 128 -7.22 -3.40 1.87
N PHE A 129 -7.08 -4.56 2.51
CA PHE A 129 -7.52 -5.83 1.97
C PHE A 129 -7.86 -6.82 3.08
N GLY A 130 -8.86 -7.66 2.82
CA GLY A 130 -9.20 -8.79 3.67
C GLY A 130 -8.51 -10.05 3.20
N PHE A 131 -8.17 -10.95 4.12
CA PHE A 131 -7.68 -12.30 3.80
C PHE A 131 -8.51 -13.35 4.54
N ASP A 132 -8.60 -14.55 3.98
CA ASP A 132 -9.36 -15.65 4.59
C ASP A 132 -8.39 -16.66 5.20
N ARG A 133 -8.69 -17.12 6.41
CA ARG A 133 -7.95 -18.20 7.08
C ARG A 133 -8.68 -19.54 6.96
N GLY A 134 -9.73 -19.65 6.15
CA GLY A 134 -10.57 -20.83 5.98
C GLY A 134 -11.63 -20.99 7.07
N THR A 135 -12.00 -19.91 7.75
CA THR A 135 -12.94 -19.93 8.89
C THR A 135 -14.10 -18.99 8.62
N SER A 136 -15.34 -19.49 8.66
CA SER A 136 -16.54 -18.72 8.29
C SER A 136 -16.92 -17.61 9.27
N ASN A 137 -16.40 -17.64 10.50
CA ASN A 137 -16.80 -16.72 11.59
C ASN A 137 -15.69 -15.74 11.98
N GLU A 138 -14.63 -15.62 11.18
CA GLU A 138 -13.56 -14.63 11.39
C GLU A 138 -13.52 -13.66 10.21
N THR A 139 -13.27 -12.38 10.50
CA THR A 139 -12.94 -11.38 9.48
C THR A 139 -11.51 -10.93 9.73
N ASN A 140 -10.63 -11.15 8.76
CA ASN A 140 -9.23 -10.76 8.88
C ASN A 140 -8.93 -9.67 7.85
N ASN A 141 -8.45 -8.52 8.33
CA ASN A 141 -8.14 -7.36 7.50
C ASN A 141 -6.70 -6.90 7.74
N ILE A 142 -6.02 -6.47 6.68
CA ILE A 142 -4.73 -5.81 6.75
C ILE A 142 -4.87 -4.41 6.16
N ASN A 143 -4.40 -3.44 6.93
CA ASN A 143 -4.27 -2.05 6.51
C ASN A 143 -2.79 -1.70 6.43
N LEU A 144 -2.29 -1.36 5.24
CA LEU A 144 -0.91 -0.96 5.01
C LEU A 144 -0.84 0.53 4.67
N SER A 145 -0.06 1.26 5.45
CA SER A 145 0.33 2.64 5.17
C SER A 145 1.76 2.64 4.61
N ILE A 146 1.93 3.16 3.40
CA ILE A 146 3.20 3.19 2.68
C ILE A 146 3.52 4.65 2.36
N SER A 147 4.69 5.11 2.80
CA SER A 147 5.24 6.41 2.44
C SER A 147 6.46 6.21 1.56
N GLN A 148 6.50 6.86 0.40
CA GLN A 148 7.58 6.76 -0.58
C GLN A 148 8.02 8.16 -1.02
N PHE A 149 9.32 8.28 -1.29
CA PHE A 149 9.88 9.41 -2.02
C PHE A 149 10.35 8.89 -3.38
N LEU A 150 9.89 9.54 -4.43
CA LEU A 150 10.16 9.21 -5.83
C LEU A 150 10.90 10.37 -6.47
N PHE A 151 11.90 10.04 -7.29
CA PHE A 151 12.62 11.00 -8.12
C PHE A 151 12.65 10.45 -9.53
N GLY A 152 12.45 11.29 -10.53
CA GLY A 152 12.44 10.83 -11.90
C GLY A 152 12.56 11.93 -12.94
N VAL A 153 12.60 11.49 -14.19
CA VAL A 153 12.68 12.32 -15.38
C VAL A 153 11.41 12.09 -16.20
N GLY A 154 10.80 13.15 -16.71
CA GLY A 154 9.65 13.10 -17.59
C GLY A 154 10.02 13.60 -18.98
N PHE A 155 9.53 12.90 -20.01
CA PHE A 155 9.70 13.26 -21.42
C PHE A 155 8.34 13.64 -22.04
N ASN A 156 8.31 14.73 -22.81
CA ASN A 156 7.16 15.11 -23.63
C ASN A 156 7.43 14.71 -25.10
N PHE A 157 6.43 14.13 -25.76
CA PHE A 157 6.49 13.69 -27.16
C PHE A 157 5.38 14.36 -27.97
#